data_AF-A0A0B0PJG5-F1
#
_entry.id   AF-A0A0B0PJG5-F1
#
_cell.length_a   1.000
_cell.length_b   1.000
_cell.length_c   1.000
_cell.angle_alpha   90.00
_cell.angle_beta   90.00
_cell.angle_gamma   90.00
#
_symmetry.space_group_name_H-M   'P 1'
#
loop_
_entity.id
_entity.type
_entity.pdbx_description
1 polymer ?
#
loop_
_entity_poly.entity_id
_entity_poly.type
_entity_poly.pdbx_seq_one_letter_code
_entity_poly.pdbx_strand_id
1 'polypeptide(L)'
;MDVMIKQGTVKLGKRYMKRIAMEVQLKATMEKDDPSMDYMLLQGVKFAFRIHQFAGGFDDETMHAFVELKNLVDLLSNNQQTKK
;
A
#
# COMPACT_ATOMS: atom_id res chain seq x y z
N MET A 1 3.51 7.06 -24.59
CA MET A 1 2.53 7.25 -23.51
C MET A 1 2.57 8.72 -23.12
N ASP A 2 1.41 9.38 -23.03
CA ASP A 2 1.35 10.82 -22.75
C ASP A 2 1.88 11.12 -21.33
N VAL A 3 2.77 12.10 -21.21
CA VAL A 3 3.39 12.53 -19.94
C VAL A 3 2.34 12.93 -18.91
N MET A 4 1.23 13.53 -19.35
CA MET A 4 0.15 13.95 -18.44
C MET A 4 -0.60 12.76 -17.86
N ILE A 5 -0.83 11.72 -18.68
CA ILE A 5 -1.45 10.46 -18.22
C ILE A 5 -0.56 9.81 -17.17
N LYS A 6 0.76 9.75 -17.42
CA LYS A 6 1.72 9.17 -16.49
C LYS A 6 1.72 9.86 -15.12
N GLN A 7 1.76 11.20 -15.10
CA GLN A 7 1.71 11.97 -13.85
C GLN A 7 0.36 11.85 -13.12
N GLY A 8 -0.75 11.84 -13.87
CA GLY A 8 -2.09 11.64 -13.31
C GLY A 8 -2.23 10.28 -12.61
N THR A 9 -1.73 9.22 -13.25
CA THR A 9 -1.73 7.85 -12.71
C THR A 9 -0.91 7.74 -11.43
N VAL A 10 0.28 8.36 -11.37
CA VAL A 10 1.12 8.36 -10.15
C VAL A 10 0.42 9.08 -9.00
N LYS A 11 -0.15 10.27 -9.27
CA LYS A 11 -0.92 11.02 -8.26
C LYS A 11 -2.11 10.23 -7.72
N LEU A 12 -2.85 9.55 -8.60
CA LEU A 12 -3.95 8.68 -8.19
C LEU A 12 -3.45 7.48 -7.38
N GLY A 13 -2.35 6.88 -7.81
CA GLY A 13 -1.74 5.75 -7.13
C GLY A 13 -1.33 6.08 -5.69
N LYS A 14 -0.72 7.25 -5.50
CA LYS A 14 -0.38 7.79 -4.18
C LYS A 14 -1.60 8.00 -3.29
N ARG A 15 -2.70 8.56 -3.81
CA ARG A 15 -3.95 8.73 -3.03
C ARG A 15 -4.52 7.38 -2.59
N TYR A 16 -4.45 6.38 -3.47
CA TYR A 16 -4.93 5.03 -3.17
C TYR A 16 -4.09 4.35 -2.09
N MET A 17 -2.76 4.44 -2.17
CA MET A 17 -1.84 3.92 -1.14
C MET A 17 -2.12 4.55 0.23
N LYS A 18 -2.25 5.88 0.29
CA LYS A 18 -2.59 6.60 1.54
C LYS A 18 -3.93 6.15 2.12
N ARG A 19 -4.93 5.91 1.26
CA ARG A 19 -6.24 5.43 1.71
C ARG A 19 -6.16 4.02 2.30
N ILE A 20 -5.43 3.11 1.66
CA ILE A 20 -5.24 1.76 2.20
C ILE A 20 -4.56 1.83 3.56
N ALA A 21 -3.49 2.61 3.72
CA ALA A 21 -2.83 2.76 5.01
C ALA A 21 -3.78 3.27 6.11
N MET A 22 -4.64 4.24 5.80
CA MET A 22 -5.65 4.76 6.74
C MET A 22 -6.71 3.71 7.11
N GLU A 23 -7.31 3.02 6.13
CA GLU A 23 -8.31 1.97 6.37
C GLU A 23 -7.71 0.82 7.18
N VAL A 24 -6.44 0.47 6.91
CA VAL A 24 -5.70 -0.54 7.64
C VAL A 24 -5.51 -0.15 9.09
N GLN A 25 -5.10 1.10 9.35
CA GLN A 25 -4.86 1.59 10.70
C GLN A 25 -6.17 1.71 11.50
N LEU A 26 -7.25 2.16 10.86
CA LEU A 26 -8.59 2.21 11.47
C LEU A 26 -9.07 0.80 11.85
N LYS A 27 -9.01 -0.16 10.92
CA LYS A 27 -9.47 -1.53 11.18
C LYS A 27 -8.58 -2.30 12.14
N ALA A 28 -7.26 -2.07 12.16
CA ALA A 28 -6.35 -2.66 13.16
C ALA A 28 -6.71 -2.28 14.62
N THR A 29 -7.42 -1.16 14.82
CA THR A 29 -7.93 -0.75 16.14
C THR A 29 -9.29 -1.36 16.50
N MET A 30 -10.04 -1.88 15.52
CA MET A 30 -11.41 -2.36 15.70
C MET A 30 -11.51 -3.90 15.63
N GLU A 31 -10.80 -4.56 14.71
CA GLU A 31 -10.89 -6.00 14.43
C GLU A 31 -9.50 -6.56 14.08
N LYS A 32 -8.81 -7.14 15.08
CA LYS A 32 -7.42 -7.63 14.94
C LYS A 32 -7.26 -8.93 14.15
N ASP A 33 -8.33 -9.67 13.89
CA ASP A 33 -8.26 -11.04 13.33
C ASP A 33 -9.01 -11.19 11.98
N ASP A 34 -9.33 -10.09 11.28
CA ASP A 34 -9.99 -10.16 9.96
C ASP A 34 -8.98 -10.42 8.81
N PRO A 35 -9.02 -11.60 8.13
CA PRO A 35 -8.15 -11.91 7.01
C PRO A 35 -8.33 -10.98 5.80
N SER A 36 -9.44 -10.25 5.72
CA SER A 36 -9.69 -9.29 4.63
C SER A 36 -8.66 -8.16 4.61
N MET A 37 -8.06 -7.87 5.75
CA MET A 37 -7.04 -6.84 5.95
C MET A 37 -5.74 -7.17 5.23
N ASP A 38 -5.24 -8.38 5.43
CA ASP A 38 -4.02 -8.89 4.79
C ASP A 38 -4.19 -8.90 3.26
N TYR A 39 -5.38 -9.29 2.80
CA TYR A 39 -5.72 -9.25 1.38
C TYR A 39 -5.72 -7.82 0.82
N MET A 40 -6.35 -6.86 1.51
CA MET A 40 -6.40 -5.46 1.09
C MET A 40 -5.00 -4.84 0.96
N LEU A 41 -4.14 -5.09 1.94
CA LEU A 41 -2.74 -4.66 1.95
C LEU A 41 -1.93 -5.27 0.81
N LEU A 42 -2.03 -6.58 0.61
CA LEU A 42 -1.34 -7.28 -0.47
C LEU A 42 -1.74 -6.73 -1.85
N GLN A 43 -3.03 -6.45 -2.05
CA GLN A 43 -3.50 -5.82 -3.29
C GLN A 43 -2.98 -4.37 -3.42
N GLY A 44 -2.92 -3.63 -2.31
CA GLY A 44 -2.31 -2.31 -2.25
C GLY A 44 -0.86 -2.29 -2.74
N VAL A 45 -0.04 -3.22 -2.25
CA VAL A 45 1.37 -3.35 -2.66
C VAL A 45 1.48 -3.74 -4.13
N LYS A 46 0.70 -4.72 -4.61
CA LYS A 46 0.67 -5.12 -6.03
C LYS A 46 0.29 -3.96 -6.94
N PHE A 47 -0.70 -3.18 -6.51
CA PHE A 47 -1.12 -1.99 -7.23
C PHE A 47 0.00 -0.94 -7.26
N ALA A 48 0.64 -0.65 -6.13
CA ALA A 48 1.77 0.28 -6.09
C ALA A 48 2.90 -0.16 -7.05
N PHE A 49 3.24 -1.45 -7.07
CA PHE A 49 4.25 -1.99 -7.97
C PHE A 49 3.88 -1.80 -9.46
N ARG A 50 2.61 -1.95 -9.83
CA ARG A 50 2.15 -1.66 -11.19
C ARG A 50 2.31 -0.18 -11.56
N ILE A 51 2.01 0.73 -10.62
CA ILE A 51 2.21 2.17 -10.82
C ILE A 51 3.71 2.49 -10.97
N HIS A 52 4.57 1.84 -10.17
CA HIS A 52 6.02 1.97 -10.27
C HIS A 52 6.53 1.57 -11.66
N GLN A 53 6.15 0.38 -12.16
CA GLN A 53 6.54 -0.08 -13.50
C GLN A 53 6.00 0.83 -14.60
N PHE A 54 4.74 1.26 -14.48
CA PHE A 54 4.10 2.17 -15.43
C PHE A 54 4.80 3.53 -15.50
N ALA A 55 5.20 4.06 -14.34
CA ALA A 55 5.88 5.34 -14.24
C ALA A 55 7.40 5.24 -14.42
N GLY A 56 7.97 4.03 -14.49
CA GLY A 56 9.42 3.81 -14.53
C GLY A 56 10.13 4.32 -13.28
N GLY A 57 9.44 4.35 -12.14
CA GLY A 57 9.95 4.92 -10.89
C GLY A 57 8.88 5.62 -10.05
N PHE A 58 9.25 5.92 -8.81
CA PHE A 58 8.50 6.81 -7.93
C PHE A 58 9.30 8.08 -7.67
N ASP A 59 8.60 9.19 -7.45
CA ASP A 59 9.17 10.35 -6.77
C ASP A 59 9.34 10.07 -5.27
N ASP A 60 10.11 10.91 -4.57
CA ASP A 60 10.44 10.70 -3.16
C ASP A 60 9.20 10.58 -2.27
N GLU A 61 8.16 11.38 -2.56
CA GLU A 61 6.93 11.37 -1.77
C GLU A 61 6.09 10.10 -1.99
N THR A 62 6.07 9.58 -3.22
CA THR A 62 5.39 8.32 -3.56
C THR A 62 6.16 7.12 -3.03
N MET A 63 7.50 7.18 -3.04
CA MET A 63 8.35 6.16 -2.43
C MET A 63 8.13 6.07 -0.91
N HIS A 64 8.03 7.21 -0.23
CA HIS A 64 7.72 7.25 1.20
C HIS A 64 6.39 6.54 1.52
N ALA A 65 5.33 6.86 0.77
CA ALA A 65 4.03 6.22 0.94
C ALA A 65 4.05 4.71 0.67
N PHE A 66 4.90 4.26 -0.27
CA PHE A 66 5.08 2.84 -0.56
C PHE A 66 5.80 2.11 0.59
N VAL A 67 6.84 2.70 1.16
CA VAL A 67 7.57 2.12 2.30
C VAL A 67 6.67 2.00 3.53
N GLU A 68 5.85 3.00 3.83
CA GLU A 68 4.86 2.92 4.90
C GLU A 68 3.88 1.75 4.69
N LEU A 69 3.35 1.61 3.47
CA LEU A 69 2.45 0.51 3.13
C LEU A 69 3.14 -0.85 3.29
N LYS A 70 4.40 -0.98 2.88
CA LYS A 70 5.18 -2.21 3.04
C LYS A 70 5.40 -2.55 4.52
N ASN A 71 5.78 -1.56 5.34
CA ASN A 71 6.01 -1.77 6.77
C ASN A 71 4.73 -2.26 7.48
N LEU A 72 3.55 -1.78 7.06
CA LEU A 72 2.27 -2.29 7.58
C LEU A 72 2.05 -3.77 7.24
N VAL A 73 2.42 -4.21 6.03
CA VAL A 73 2.38 -5.63 5.64
C VAL A 73 3.30 -6.46 6.52
N ASP A 74 4.55 -6.02 6.71
CA ASP A 74 5.56 -6.75 7.48
C ASP A 74 5.13 -6.86 8.95
N LEU A 75 4.55 -5.81 9.52
CA LEU A 75 4.00 -5.83 10.89
C LEU A 75 2.86 -6.82 11.04
N LEU A 76 1.90 -6.84 10.11
CA LEU A 76 0.76 -7.77 10.17
C LEU A 76 1.18 -9.22 9.91
N SER A 77 2.13 -9.43 9.01
CA SER A 77 2.70 -10.76 8.71
C SER A 77 3.47 -11.34 9.90
N ASN A 78 4.25 -10.51 10.62
CA ASN A 78 5.03 -10.94 11.78
C ASN A 78 4.16 -11.26 13.01
N ASN A 79 2.97 -10.66 13.14
CA ASN A 79 2.01 -11.00 14.18
C ASN A 79 1.44 -12.43 14.06
N GLN A 80 1.67 -13.13 12.94
CA GLN A 80 1.27 -14.53 12.78
C GLN A 80 2.35 -15.54 13.23
N GLN A 81 3.59 -15.12 13.51
CA GLN A 81 4.66 -16.01 13.99
C GLN A 81 4.73 -16.14 15.53
N THR A 82 4.08 -15.27 16.29
CA THR A 82 4.07 -15.30 17.76
C THR A 82 2.95 -16.16 18.36
N LYS A 83 2.15 -16.84 17.54
CA LYS A 83 1.09 -17.79 17.97
C LYS A 83 1.37 -19.25 17.55
N LYS A 84 2.64 -19.68 17.51
CA LYS A 84 2.98 -21.08 17.28
C LYS A 84 3.73 -21.69 18.45
#